data_AF-A0A673XBF3-F1
#
_entry.id   AF-A0A673XBF3-F1
#
_cell.length_a   1.000
_cell.length_b   1.000
_cell.length_c   1.000
_cell.angle_alpha   90.00
_cell.angle_beta   90.00
_cell.angle_gamma   90.00
#
_symmetry.space_group_name_H-M   'P 1'
#
loop_
_entity.id
_entity.type
_entity.pdbx_description
1 polymer ?
#
loop_
_entity_poly.entity_id
_entity_poly.type
_entity_poly.pdbx_seq_one_letter_code
_entity_poly.pdbx_strand_id
1 'polypeptide(L)'
;MSKQLTFIVEHLNKDPFKKNVNLITFDSLGPMQLLEILNDVLAEIDPKRMFTLLGMLKYKPPGNMSDLSSFRQGLVTGSKHVIHPILHWLLQRITELKKRAYLARFLVKLEVPAEFLQGGVITDTCHQYEELMEGFKTYHKECEQLKSSGFSTAEISGKDIGAMEEEKDQLIKRVELLKKRVESVFNHQRMLELARHLHVEQEREESLAQQKNQLMIWHVQLSNLQAL
;
A
#
# COMPACT_ATOMS: atom_id res chain seq x y z
N MET A 1 -21.09 21.85 1.67
CA MET A 1 -21.38 21.69 3.10
C MET A 1 -21.73 20.25 3.46
N SER A 2 -22.89 19.69 3.04
CA SER A 2 -23.28 18.31 3.42
C SER A 2 -22.29 17.22 3.03
N LYS A 3 -21.74 17.23 1.79
CA LYS A 3 -20.75 16.23 1.33
C LYS A 3 -19.42 16.21 2.10
N GLN A 4 -18.99 17.37 2.63
CA GLN A 4 -17.75 17.45 3.42
C GLN A 4 -17.96 16.88 4.81
N LEU A 5 -19.11 17.18 5.42
CA LEU A 5 -19.52 16.65 6.72
C LEU A 5 -19.72 15.14 6.67
N THR A 6 -20.37 14.62 5.64
CA THR A 6 -20.53 13.16 5.46
C THR A 6 -19.18 12.47 5.35
N PHE A 7 -18.24 13.05 4.58
CA PHE A 7 -16.89 12.50 4.44
C PHE A 7 -16.12 12.47 5.77
N ILE A 8 -16.17 13.58 6.53
CA ILE A 8 -15.50 13.68 7.83
C ILE A 8 -16.04 12.61 8.78
N VAL A 9 -17.36 12.53 8.92
CA VAL A 9 -18.04 11.57 9.81
C VAL A 9 -17.68 10.13 9.44
N GLU A 10 -17.70 9.79 8.15
CA GLU A 10 -17.34 8.46 7.67
C GLU A 10 -15.89 8.10 8.01
N HIS A 11 -14.94 9.04 7.86
CA HIS A 11 -13.52 8.80 8.17
C HIS A 11 -13.22 8.78 9.66
N LEU A 12 -13.94 9.56 10.48
CA LEU A 12 -13.83 9.52 11.94
C LEU A 12 -14.37 8.22 12.55
N ASN A 13 -15.28 7.54 11.85
CA ASN A 13 -15.81 6.25 12.29
C ASN A 13 -14.95 5.05 11.87
N LYS A 14 -14.04 5.24 10.92
CA LYS A 14 -13.06 4.22 10.51
C LYS A 14 -11.89 4.15 11.49
N ASP A 15 -11.10 3.07 11.39
CA ASP A 15 -9.78 3.01 12.03
C ASP A 15 -8.90 4.18 11.56
N PRO A 16 -8.12 4.82 12.45
CA PRO A 16 -7.88 4.48 13.86
C PRO A 16 -8.81 5.20 14.87
N PHE A 17 -9.71 6.08 14.43
CA PHE A 17 -10.40 7.03 15.32
C PHE A 17 -11.63 6.49 16.03
N LYS A 18 -12.39 5.59 15.38
CA LYS A 18 -13.56 4.87 15.94
C LYS A 18 -14.49 5.73 16.80
N LYS A 19 -14.77 6.96 16.36
CA LYS A 19 -15.55 7.94 17.15
C LYS A 19 -17.05 7.64 17.21
N ASN A 20 -17.57 6.77 16.32
CA ASN A 20 -18.97 6.36 16.24
C ASN A 20 -19.96 7.55 16.28
N VAL A 21 -19.63 8.62 15.56
CA VAL A 21 -20.45 9.83 15.47
C VAL A 21 -21.36 9.78 14.25
N ASN A 22 -22.55 10.38 14.36
CA ASN A 22 -23.47 10.60 13.24
C ASN A 22 -23.41 12.07 12.79
N LEU A 23 -23.97 12.39 11.63
CA LEU A 23 -24.00 13.75 11.07
C LEU A 23 -24.60 14.79 12.02
N ILE A 24 -25.72 14.44 12.66
CA ILE A 24 -26.44 15.34 13.58
C ILE A 24 -25.62 15.56 14.84
N THR A 25 -25.07 14.49 15.42
CA THR A 25 -24.25 14.60 16.63
C THR A 25 -22.98 15.38 16.34
N PHE A 26 -22.33 15.14 15.19
CA PHE A 26 -21.12 15.86 14.77
C PHE A 26 -21.40 17.35 14.53
N ASP A 27 -22.48 17.69 13.83
CA ASP A 27 -22.84 19.10 13.59
C ASP A 27 -23.29 19.81 14.87
N SER A 28 -23.80 19.08 15.87
CA SER A 28 -24.15 19.63 17.19
C SER A 28 -22.96 19.83 18.13
N LEU A 29 -21.75 19.34 17.79
CA LEU A 29 -20.58 19.40 18.67
C LEU A 29 -20.22 20.84 19.02
N GLY A 30 -19.83 21.01 20.28
CA GLY A 30 -19.33 22.28 20.80
C GLY A 30 -17.91 22.58 20.31
N PRO A 31 -17.45 23.84 20.42
CA PRO A 31 -16.12 24.23 19.96
C PRO A 31 -14.97 23.47 20.61
N MET A 32 -15.06 23.17 21.92
CA MET A 32 -14.05 22.38 22.63
C MET A 32 -13.96 20.94 22.09
N GLN A 33 -15.11 20.28 21.88
CA GLN A 33 -15.16 18.91 21.36
C GLN A 33 -14.61 18.83 19.94
N LEU A 34 -14.86 19.85 19.11
CA LEU A 34 -14.28 19.94 17.77
C LEU A 34 -12.75 20.10 17.80
N LEU A 35 -12.24 20.84 18.78
CA LEU A 35 -10.79 20.97 18.98
C LEU A 35 -10.15 19.68 19.48
N GLU A 36 -10.83 18.94 20.35
CA GLU A 36 -10.39 17.60 20.78
C GLU A 36 -10.30 16.64 19.59
N ILE A 37 -11.34 16.60 18.74
CA ILE A 37 -11.32 15.75 17.53
C ILE A 37 -10.18 16.16 16.59
N LEU A 38 -9.98 17.47 16.39
CA LEU A 38 -8.87 17.96 15.59
C LEU A 38 -7.52 17.55 16.19
N ASN A 39 -7.38 17.61 17.50
CA ASN A 39 -6.18 17.18 18.20
C ASN A 39 -5.94 15.68 18.03
N ASP A 40 -6.97 14.85 18.18
CA ASP A 40 -6.86 13.40 17.98
C ASP A 40 -6.39 13.06 16.56
N VAL A 41 -6.94 13.74 15.55
CA VAL A 41 -6.52 13.56 14.15
C VAL A 41 -5.08 14.02 13.93
N LEU A 42 -4.65 15.10 14.56
CA LEU A 42 -3.27 15.57 14.49
C LEU A 42 -2.30 14.65 15.25
N ALA A 43 -2.71 14.12 16.40
CA ALA A 43 -1.91 13.19 17.20
C ALA A 43 -1.63 11.88 16.46
N GLU A 44 -2.59 11.43 15.65
CA GLU A 44 -2.40 10.29 14.75
C GLU A 44 -1.37 10.58 13.65
N ILE A 45 -1.22 11.84 13.23
CA ILE A 45 -0.23 12.25 12.22
C ILE A 45 1.16 12.44 12.85
N ASP A 46 1.24 13.14 13.99
CA ASP A 46 2.46 13.34 14.77
C ASP A 46 2.11 13.66 16.24
N PRO A 47 2.44 12.78 17.19
CA PRO A 47 2.05 12.94 18.59
C PRO A 47 2.77 14.09 19.33
N LYS A 48 3.79 14.74 18.74
CA LYS A 48 4.66 15.67 19.47
C LYS A 48 4.40 17.17 19.25
N ARG A 49 3.65 17.61 18.23
CA ARG A 49 3.66 19.05 17.80
C ARG A 49 2.30 19.68 17.43
N MET A 50 1.34 19.72 18.36
CA MET A 50 -0.03 20.24 18.15
C MET A 50 -0.14 21.60 17.39
N PHE A 51 0.67 22.61 17.68
CA PHE A 51 0.53 23.96 17.10
C PHE A 51 1.47 24.28 15.92
N THR A 52 2.59 23.59 15.79
CA THR A 52 3.56 23.80 14.69
C THR A 52 3.20 22.94 13.46
N LEU A 53 2.31 21.96 13.62
CA LEU A 53 1.96 20.98 12.59
C LEU A 53 1.31 21.61 11.36
N LEU A 54 0.32 22.51 11.48
CA LEU A 54 -0.36 23.05 10.29
C LEU A 54 0.58 23.85 9.36
N GLY A 55 1.54 24.58 9.94
CA GLY A 55 2.59 25.27 9.19
C GLY A 55 3.60 24.32 8.54
N MET A 56 4.05 23.30 9.27
CA MET A 56 4.94 22.26 8.72
C MET A 56 4.27 21.39 7.65
N LEU A 57 2.98 21.12 7.80
CA LEU A 57 2.16 20.35 6.84
C LEU A 57 1.82 21.18 5.59
N LYS A 58 2.19 22.47 5.55
CA LYS A 58 1.90 23.43 4.48
C LYS A 58 0.40 23.58 4.19
N TYR A 59 -0.44 23.53 5.22
CA TYR A 59 -1.86 23.79 5.04
C TYR A 59 -2.09 25.24 4.62
N LYS A 60 -2.79 25.45 3.50
CA LYS A 60 -3.25 26.77 3.07
C LYS A 60 -4.74 26.89 3.36
N PRO A 61 -5.16 27.81 4.26
CA PRO A 61 -6.57 28.00 4.53
C PRO A 61 -7.32 28.42 3.25
N PRO A 62 -8.54 27.92 3.01
CA PRO A 62 -9.37 28.36 1.91
C PRO A 62 -9.88 29.80 2.20
N GLY A 63 -9.17 30.81 1.70
CA GLY A 63 -9.49 32.22 1.87
C GLY A 63 -8.32 33.16 1.50
N ASN A 64 -8.59 34.46 1.38
CA ASN A 64 -7.54 35.44 1.12
C ASN A 64 -6.52 35.48 2.27
N MET A 65 -5.22 35.49 1.93
CA MET A 65 -4.08 35.49 2.87
C MET A 65 -4.02 36.71 3.82
N SER A 66 -4.95 37.66 3.70
CA SER A 66 -5.06 38.87 4.51
C SER A 66 -5.55 38.62 5.95
N ASP A 67 -6.14 37.45 6.21
CA ASP A 67 -6.92 37.16 7.42
C ASP A 67 -6.29 36.05 8.29
N LEU A 68 -4.95 35.98 8.37
CA LEU A 68 -4.27 35.00 9.24
C LEU A 68 -4.62 35.17 10.73
N SER A 69 -4.89 36.40 11.17
CA SER A 69 -5.27 36.72 12.55
C SER A 69 -6.65 36.17 12.89
N SER A 70 -7.65 36.37 12.02
CA SER A 70 -9.00 35.84 12.20
C SER A 70 -9.04 34.31 12.03
N PHE A 71 -8.20 33.74 11.16
CA PHE A 71 -8.02 32.29 11.07
C PHE A 71 -7.44 31.71 12.36
N ARG A 72 -6.38 32.32 12.93
CA ARG A 72 -5.82 31.92 14.23
C ARG A 72 -6.86 32.03 15.34
N GLN A 73 -7.63 33.12 15.37
CA GLN A 73 -8.71 33.29 16.33
C GLN A 73 -9.81 32.23 16.16
N GLY A 74 -10.19 31.91 14.92
CA GLY A 74 -11.16 30.86 14.61
C GLY A 74 -10.68 29.46 15.00
N LEU A 75 -9.37 29.20 14.88
CA LEU A 75 -8.74 27.96 15.35
C LEU A 75 -8.71 27.89 16.89
N VAL A 76 -8.40 28.98 17.59
CA VAL A 76 -8.41 29.00 19.06
C VAL A 76 -9.82 28.90 19.64
N THR A 77 -10.80 29.54 18.99
CA THR A 77 -12.20 29.56 19.44
C THR A 77 -13.00 28.32 19.03
N GLY A 78 -12.43 27.42 18.23
CA GLY A 78 -13.09 26.19 17.80
C GLY A 78 -14.20 26.39 16.76
N SER A 79 -14.06 27.39 15.89
CA SER A 79 -15.08 27.75 14.91
C SER A 79 -15.31 26.63 13.88
N LYS A 80 -16.57 26.21 13.71
CA LYS A 80 -16.98 25.17 12.73
C LYS A 80 -16.56 25.49 11.31
N HIS A 81 -16.62 26.77 10.92
CA HIS A 81 -16.22 27.23 9.59
C HIS A 81 -14.72 27.07 9.31
N VAL A 82 -13.90 26.99 10.36
CA VAL A 82 -12.44 26.83 10.26
C VAL A 82 -12.04 25.36 10.46
N ILE A 83 -12.63 24.68 11.44
CA ILE A 83 -12.26 23.30 11.78
C ILE A 83 -12.74 22.30 10.72
N HIS A 84 -13.97 22.42 10.19
CA HIS A 84 -14.48 21.43 9.23
C HIS A 84 -13.62 21.34 7.96
N PRO A 85 -13.20 22.45 7.33
CA PRO A 85 -12.27 22.39 6.19
C PRO A 85 -10.90 21.80 6.54
N ILE A 86 -10.39 22.04 7.75
CA ILE A 86 -9.10 21.48 8.21
C ILE A 86 -9.23 19.96 8.37
N LEU A 87 -10.25 19.50 9.09
CA LEU A 87 -10.51 18.07 9.27
C LEU A 87 -10.70 17.36 7.93
N HIS A 88 -11.48 17.94 7.03
CA HIS A 88 -11.67 17.39 5.69
C HIS A 88 -10.34 17.22 4.95
N TRP A 89 -9.46 18.22 5.00
CA TRP A 89 -8.15 18.17 4.35
C TRP A 89 -7.20 17.17 5.00
N LEU A 90 -7.15 17.11 6.33
CA LEU A 90 -6.31 16.18 7.07
C LEU A 90 -6.74 14.73 6.79
N LEU A 91 -8.04 14.45 6.90
CA LEU A 91 -8.60 13.11 6.74
C LEU A 91 -8.47 12.58 5.30
N GLN A 92 -8.46 13.46 4.30
CA GLN A 92 -8.27 13.07 2.90
C GLN A 92 -6.85 12.55 2.63
N ARG A 93 -5.84 12.98 3.40
CA ARG A 93 -4.41 12.76 3.09
C ARG A 93 -3.60 12.26 4.27
N ILE A 94 -4.22 11.55 5.21
CA ILE A 94 -3.56 11.11 6.47
C ILE A 94 -2.24 10.38 6.19
N THR A 95 -2.22 9.47 5.21
CA THR A 95 -1.01 8.69 4.87
C THR A 95 0.11 9.57 4.33
N GLU A 96 -0.20 10.49 3.42
CA GLU A 96 0.76 11.48 2.89
C GLU A 96 1.27 12.40 4.00
N LEU A 97 0.38 12.85 4.88
CA LEU A 97 0.69 13.77 5.97
C LEU A 97 1.54 13.09 7.05
N LYS A 98 1.28 11.82 7.38
CA LYS A 98 2.14 10.99 8.24
C LYS A 98 3.55 10.89 7.67
N LYS A 99 3.67 10.56 6.37
CA LYS A 99 4.96 10.51 5.67
C LYS A 99 5.65 11.87 5.70
N ARG A 100 4.92 12.96 5.50
CA ARG A 100 5.45 14.32 5.56
C ARG A 100 5.94 14.71 6.95
N ALA A 101 5.17 14.40 7.99
CA ALA A 101 5.54 14.67 9.37
C ALA A 101 6.79 13.86 9.76
N TYR A 102 6.84 12.59 9.38
CA TYR A 102 8.02 11.74 9.53
C TYR A 102 9.25 12.33 8.86
N LEU A 103 9.14 12.72 7.58
CA LEU A 103 10.24 13.33 6.84
C LEU A 103 10.66 14.68 7.43
N ALA A 104 9.71 15.51 7.86
CA ALA A 104 10.01 16.81 8.47
C ALA A 104 10.88 16.67 9.72
N ARG A 105 10.73 15.60 10.51
CA ARG A 105 11.59 15.33 11.68
C ARG A 105 13.06 15.22 11.33
N PHE A 106 13.38 14.72 10.13
CA PHE A 106 14.75 14.46 9.70
C PHE A 106 15.27 15.46 8.66
N LEU A 107 14.37 16.13 7.94
CA LEU A 107 14.71 17.01 6.83
C LEU A 107 14.60 18.51 7.14
N VAL A 108 14.03 18.89 8.30
CA VAL A 108 14.07 20.27 8.75
C VAL A 108 15.47 20.55 9.29
N LYS A 109 16.22 21.38 8.56
CA LYS A 109 17.57 21.78 8.94
C LYS A 109 17.55 22.51 10.27
N LEU A 110 18.55 22.24 11.10
CA LEU A 110 18.85 23.07 12.26
C LEU A 110 19.44 24.40 11.74
N GLU A 111 18.79 25.52 12.04
CA GLU A 111 19.37 26.84 11.75
C GLU A 111 20.47 27.13 12.77
N VAL A 112 21.73 27.03 12.33
CA VAL A 112 22.90 27.40 13.15
C VAL A 112 23.23 28.86 12.88
N PRO A 113 23.20 29.76 13.89
CA PRO A 113 23.58 31.15 13.69
C PRO A 113 25.01 31.30 13.19
N ALA A 114 25.23 32.26 12.28
CA ALA A 114 26.52 32.46 11.61
C ALA A 114 27.70 32.76 12.56
N GLU A 115 27.40 33.23 13.76
CA GLU A 115 28.35 33.48 14.85
C GLU A 115 29.06 32.19 15.30
N PHE A 116 28.38 31.04 15.24
CA PHE A 116 28.94 29.74 15.62
C PHE A 116 29.65 29.03 14.46
N LEU A 117 29.49 29.51 13.22
CA LEU A 117 30.14 28.95 12.02
C LEU A 117 31.59 29.40 11.84
N GLN A 118 32.12 30.22 12.76
CA GLN A 118 33.49 30.73 12.70
C GLN A 118 34.54 29.67 13.08
N GLY A 119 34.15 28.59 13.77
CA GLY A 119 35.04 27.46 14.10
C GLY A 119 34.96 26.35 13.05
N GLY A 120 36.11 25.92 12.50
CA GLY A 120 36.16 24.88 11.44
C GLY A 120 35.46 23.57 11.79
N VAL A 121 35.52 23.14 13.06
CA VAL A 121 34.91 21.88 13.54
C VAL A 121 33.38 21.88 13.39
N ILE A 122 32.72 23.02 13.64
CA ILE A 122 31.26 23.12 13.54
C ILE A 122 30.83 23.07 12.07
N THR A 123 31.58 23.72 11.19
CA THR A 123 31.36 23.69 9.73
C THR A 123 31.53 22.28 9.17
N ASP A 124 32.59 21.56 9.56
CA ASP A 124 32.83 20.18 9.15
C ASP A 124 31.70 19.24 9.64
N THR A 125 31.24 19.45 10.88
CA THR A 125 30.12 18.68 11.45
C THR A 125 28.80 18.97 10.72
N CYS A 126 28.54 20.23 10.37
CA CYS A 126 27.38 20.61 9.57
C CYS A 126 27.43 19.97 8.18
N HIS A 127 28.61 19.89 7.56
CA HIS A 127 28.79 19.23 6.27
C HIS A 127 28.48 17.73 6.35
N GLN A 128 29.05 17.02 7.33
CA GLN A 128 28.73 15.60 7.57
C GLN A 128 27.23 15.40 7.82
N TYR A 129 26.61 16.27 8.61
CA TYR A 129 25.16 16.23 8.83
C TYR A 129 24.36 16.36 7.52
N GLU A 130 24.73 17.30 6.65
CA GLU A 130 24.08 17.47 5.34
C GLU A 130 24.29 16.25 4.43
N GLU A 131 25.47 15.64 4.42
CA GLU A 131 25.72 14.38 3.69
C GLU A 131 24.84 13.24 4.21
N LEU A 132 24.72 13.07 5.53
CA LEU A 132 23.82 12.08 6.13
C LEU A 132 22.34 12.36 5.77
N MET A 133 21.93 13.63 5.71
CA MET A 133 20.58 13.99 5.28
C MET A 133 20.33 13.60 3.82
N GLU A 134 21.28 13.84 2.92
CA GLU A 134 21.15 13.42 1.51
C GLU A 134 21.15 11.89 1.38
N GLY A 135 22.01 11.19 2.13
CA GLY A 135 21.99 9.73 2.22
C GLY A 135 20.62 9.20 2.66
N PHE A 136 20.05 9.78 3.72
CA PHE A 136 18.71 9.43 4.19
C PHE A 136 17.64 9.61 3.11
N LYS A 137 17.68 10.70 2.32
CA LYS A 137 16.71 10.93 1.22
C LYS A 137 16.81 9.82 0.17
N THR A 138 18.02 9.43 -0.22
CA THR A 138 18.27 8.39 -1.22
C THR A 138 17.73 7.04 -0.73
N TYR A 139 18.15 6.58 0.45
CA TYR A 139 17.69 5.31 1.02
C TYR A 139 16.17 5.29 1.22
N HIS A 140 15.60 6.37 1.74
CA HIS A 140 14.16 6.45 1.94
C HIS A 140 13.40 6.38 0.60
N LYS A 141 13.92 7.00 -0.46
CA LYS A 141 13.33 6.92 -1.80
C LYS A 141 13.37 5.50 -2.35
N GLU A 142 14.50 4.81 -2.22
CA GLU A 142 14.65 3.40 -2.62
C GLU A 142 13.71 2.48 -1.84
N CYS A 143 13.62 2.62 -0.53
CA CYS A 143 12.69 1.84 0.29
C CYS A 143 11.23 2.05 -0.13
N GLU A 144 10.82 3.28 -0.45
CA GLU A 144 9.47 3.56 -0.93
C GLU A 144 9.20 2.99 -2.33
N GLN A 145 10.21 2.98 -3.20
CA GLN A 145 10.13 2.30 -4.50
C GLN A 145 9.96 0.78 -4.32
N LEU A 146 10.72 0.16 -3.42
CA LEU A 146 10.60 -1.27 -3.14
C LEU A 146 9.26 -1.65 -2.49
N LYS A 147 8.68 -0.78 -1.66
CA LYS A 147 7.33 -1.01 -1.11
C LYS A 147 6.24 -0.86 -2.17
N SER A 148 6.42 0.04 -3.13
CA SER A 148 5.44 0.29 -4.20
C SER A 148 5.58 -0.65 -5.39
N SER A 149 6.72 -1.35 -5.54
CA SER A 149 6.94 -2.31 -6.62
C SER A 149 6.11 -3.59 -6.51
N GLY A 150 5.25 -3.71 -5.50
CA GLY A 150 4.08 -4.59 -5.55
C GLY A 150 4.36 -6.09 -5.41
N PHE A 151 5.61 -6.50 -5.16
CA PHE A 151 5.90 -7.87 -4.74
C PHE A 151 5.48 -8.04 -3.28
N SER A 152 4.17 -8.11 -3.06
CA SER A 152 3.64 -8.59 -1.80
C SER A 152 4.01 -10.06 -1.72
N THR A 153 5.11 -10.34 -1.03
CA THR A 153 5.52 -11.71 -0.73
C THR A 153 4.36 -12.51 -0.13
N ALA A 154 3.41 -11.86 0.54
CA ALA A 154 2.20 -12.46 1.08
C ALA A 154 1.21 -13.03 0.05
N GLU A 155 1.12 -12.47 -1.16
CA GLU A 155 0.25 -13.03 -2.22
C GLU A 155 0.82 -14.34 -2.76
N ILE A 156 2.12 -14.33 -3.11
CA ILE A 156 2.82 -15.51 -3.62
C ILE A 156 2.98 -16.57 -2.52
N SER A 157 3.39 -16.18 -1.31
CA SER A 157 3.79 -17.14 -0.27
C SER A 157 2.63 -17.67 0.57
N GLY A 158 1.55 -16.91 0.74
CA GLY A 158 0.45 -17.30 1.61
C GLY A 158 -0.72 -17.91 0.84
N LYS A 159 -1.12 -17.29 -0.27
CA LYS A 159 -2.36 -17.63 -0.95
C LYS A 159 -2.16 -18.69 -2.03
N ASP A 160 -1.16 -18.49 -2.90
CA ASP A 160 -0.89 -19.44 -3.99
C ASP A 160 -0.26 -20.74 -3.46
N ILE A 161 0.69 -20.65 -2.52
CA ILE A 161 1.26 -21.83 -1.87
C ILE A 161 0.19 -22.61 -1.11
N GLY A 162 -0.66 -21.93 -0.33
CA GLY A 162 -1.75 -22.59 0.39
C GLY A 162 -2.73 -23.32 -0.55
N ALA A 163 -3.10 -22.69 -1.67
CA ALA A 163 -3.96 -23.31 -2.67
C ALA A 163 -3.30 -24.55 -3.31
N MET A 164 -2.00 -24.48 -3.66
CA MET A 164 -1.27 -25.63 -4.20
C MET A 164 -1.10 -26.76 -3.18
N GLU A 165 -0.91 -26.43 -1.90
CA GLU A 165 -0.84 -27.42 -0.82
C GLU A 165 -2.18 -28.14 -0.62
N GLU A 166 -3.29 -27.40 -0.64
CA GLU A 166 -4.64 -27.97 -0.59
C GLU A 166 -4.92 -28.87 -1.81
N GLU A 167 -4.54 -28.45 -3.02
CA GLU A 167 -4.69 -29.25 -4.23
C GLU A 167 -3.87 -30.54 -4.15
N LYS A 168 -2.62 -30.45 -3.69
CA LYS A 168 -1.75 -31.62 -3.48
C LYS A 168 -2.40 -32.60 -2.51
N ASP A 169 -2.93 -32.13 -1.38
CA ASP A 169 -3.58 -32.99 -0.38
C ASP A 169 -4.87 -33.64 -0.91
N GLN A 170 -5.65 -32.92 -1.72
CA GLN A 170 -6.80 -33.47 -2.43
C GLN A 170 -6.38 -34.56 -3.43
N LEU A 171 -5.31 -34.32 -4.19
CA LEU A 171 -4.76 -35.28 -5.15
C LEU A 171 -4.28 -36.55 -4.46
N ILE A 172 -3.54 -36.42 -3.35
CA ILE A 172 -3.04 -37.55 -2.56
C ILE A 172 -4.21 -38.42 -2.08
N LYS A 173 -5.24 -37.81 -1.47
CA LYS A 173 -6.43 -38.54 -1.02
C LYS A 173 -7.12 -39.29 -2.16
N ARG A 174 -7.24 -38.64 -3.33
CA ARG A 174 -7.86 -39.25 -4.52
C ARG A 174 -7.03 -40.43 -5.04
N VAL A 175 -5.71 -40.28 -5.08
CA VAL A 175 -4.77 -41.34 -5.47
C VAL A 175 -4.84 -42.52 -4.50
N GLU A 176 -4.88 -42.28 -3.19
CA GLU A 176 -5.02 -43.35 -2.19
C GLU A 176 -6.32 -44.13 -2.34
N LEU A 177 -7.44 -43.45 -2.58
CA LEU A 177 -8.73 -44.11 -2.83
C LEU A 177 -8.69 -44.95 -4.11
N LEU A 178 -8.08 -44.43 -5.17
CA LEU A 178 -7.89 -45.16 -6.44
C LEU A 178 -6.98 -46.38 -6.25
N LYS A 179 -5.86 -46.24 -5.54
CA LYS A 179 -4.94 -47.34 -5.23
C LYS A 179 -5.65 -48.47 -4.50
N LYS A 180 -6.41 -48.17 -3.44
CA LYS A 180 -7.20 -49.19 -2.70
C LYS A 180 -8.18 -49.94 -3.59
N ARG A 181 -8.84 -49.25 -4.52
CA ARG A 181 -9.75 -49.88 -5.49
C ARG A 181 -8.99 -50.77 -6.46
N VAL A 182 -7.83 -50.34 -6.95
CA VAL A 182 -7.03 -51.09 -7.93
C VAL A 182 -6.37 -52.32 -7.31
N GLU A 183 -5.91 -52.23 -6.06
CA GLU A 183 -5.31 -53.35 -5.32
C GLU A 183 -6.26 -54.54 -5.15
N SER A 184 -7.58 -54.29 -5.14
CA SER A 184 -8.61 -55.34 -5.12
C SER A 184 -8.72 -56.16 -6.41
N VAL A 185 -8.10 -55.71 -7.51
CA VAL A 185 -8.13 -56.39 -8.81
C VAL A 185 -6.99 -57.41 -8.88
N PHE A 186 -7.31 -58.60 -9.41
CA PHE A 186 -6.31 -59.64 -9.64
C PHE A 186 -5.26 -59.19 -10.66
N ASN A 187 -3.98 -59.49 -10.42
CA ASN A 187 -2.85 -59.05 -11.27
C ASN A 187 -2.75 -57.52 -11.50
N HIS A 188 -3.28 -56.70 -10.57
CA HIS A 188 -3.30 -55.24 -10.70
C HIS A 188 -1.94 -54.62 -11.02
N GLN A 189 -0.85 -55.16 -10.47
CA GLN A 189 0.50 -54.61 -10.66
C GLN A 189 0.95 -54.69 -12.13
N ARG A 190 0.73 -55.83 -12.78
CA ARG A 190 1.01 -56.04 -14.21
C ARG A 190 0.07 -55.23 -15.10
N MET A 191 -1.21 -55.10 -14.72
CA MET A 191 -2.16 -54.23 -15.44
C MET A 191 -1.78 -52.76 -15.36
N LEU A 192 -1.32 -52.27 -14.19
CA LEU A 192 -0.85 -50.91 -14.02
C LEU A 192 0.41 -50.62 -14.84
N GLU A 193 1.33 -51.58 -14.94
CA GLU A 193 2.51 -51.46 -15.82
C GLU A 193 2.10 -51.35 -17.29
N LEU A 194 1.22 -52.21 -17.77
CA LEU A 194 0.71 -52.15 -19.13
C LEU A 194 -0.05 -50.84 -19.41
N ALA A 195 -0.86 -50.36 -18.46
CA ALA A 195 -1.57 -49.09 -18.57
C ALA A 195 -0.61 -47.89 -18.63
N ARG A 196 0.49 -47.91 -17.83
CA ARG A 196 1.55 -46.89 -17.91
C ARG A 196 2.22 -46.88 -19.28
N HIS A 197 2.55 -48.04 -19.82
CA HIS A 197 3.13 -48.14 -21.17
C HIS A 197 2.18 -47.61 -22.24
N LEU A 198 0.90 -47.98 -22.18
CA LEU A 198 -0.11 -47.46 -23.11
C LEU A 198 -0.24 -45.94 -23.01
N HIS A 199 -0.23 -45.37 -21.81
CA HIS A 199 -0.36 -43.93 -21.61
C HIS A 199 0.83 -43.16 -22.19
N VAL A 200 2.05 -43.65 -21.98
CA VAL A 200 3.26 -43.05 -22.57
C VAL A 200 3.23 -43.09 -24.11
N GLU A 201 2.77 -44.20 -24.69
CA GLU A 201 2.64 -44.29 -26.16
C GLU A 201 1.53 -43.37 -26.70
N GLN A 202 0.43 -43.18 -25.95
CA GLN A 202 -0.62 -42.22 -26.31
C GLN A 202 -0.13 -40.76 -26.25
N GLU A 203 0.60 -40.37 -25.19
CA GLU A 203 1.21 -39.03 -25.11
C GLU A 203 2.19 -38.78 -26.26
N ARG A 204 2.94 -39.82 -26.65
CA ARG A 204 3.86 -39.76 -27.78
C ARG A 204 3.12 -39.60 -29.10
N GLU A 205 2.03 -40.34 -29.31
CA GLU A 205 1.16 -40.20 -30.48
C GLU A 205 0.57 -38.79 -30.57
N GLU A 206 0.04 -38.25 -29.47
CA GLU A 206 -0.51 -36.89 -29.41
C GLU A 206 0.54 -35.83 -29.73
N SER A 207 1.75 -35.95 -29.16
CA SER A 207 2.86 -35.04 -29.43
C SER A 207 3.28 -35.05 -30.91
N LEU A 208 3.38 -36.23 -31.52
CA LEU A 208 3.68 -36.37 -32.95
C LEU A 208 2.57 -35.80 -33.83
N ALA A 209 1.30 -35.99 -33.45
CA ALA A 209 0.15 -35.41 -34.14
C ALA A 209 0.16 -33.88 -34.08
N GLN A 210 0.49 -33.30 -32.91
CA GLN A 210 0.66 -31.86 -32.75
C GLN A 210 1.81 -31.32 -33.61
N GLN A 211 2.96 -31.99 -33.62
CA GLN A 211 4.10 -31.61 -34.48
C GLN A 211 3.73 -31.67 -35.96
N LYS A 212 3.05 -32.72 -36.41
CA LYS A 212 2.58 -32.85 -37.79
C LYS A 212 1.63 -31.70 -38.17
N ASN A 213 0.68 -31.37 -37.30
CA ASN A 213 -0.24 -30.25 -37.52
C ASN A 213 0.51 -28.91 -37.61
N GLN A 214 1.46 -28.66 -36.71
CA GLN A 214 2.30 -27.46 -36.78
C GLN A 214 3.09 -27.38 -38.08
N LEU A 215 3.75 -28.47 -38.50
CA LEU A 215 4.49 -28.52 -39.75
C LEU A 215 3.58 -28.28 -40.97
N MET A 216 2.35 -28.79 -40.95
CA MET A 216 1.37 -28.52 -42.01
C MET A 216 0.97 -27.04 -42.06
N ILE A 217 0.75 -26.41 -40.91
CA ILE A 217 0.46 -24.97 -40.81
C ILE A 217 1.65 -24.16 -41.36
N TRP A 218 2.87 -24.49 -40.94
CA TRP A 218 4.09 -23.85 -41.45
C TRP A 218 4.24 -24.01 -42.96
N HIS A 219 3.96 -25.21 -43.49
CA HIS A 219 4.04 -25.47 -44.93
C HIS A 219 3.04 -24.64 -45.72
N VAL A 220 1.78 -24.56 -45.28
CA VAL A 220 0.74 -23.72 -45.91
C VAL A 220 1.11 -22.24 -45.86
N GLN A 221 1.65 -21.76 -44.73
CA GLN A 221 2.11 -20.38 -44.59
C GLN A 221 3.28 -20.07 -45.54
N LEU A 222 4.26 -20.99 -45.65
CA LEU A 222 5.39 -20.87 -46.58
C LEU A 222 4.93 -20.88 -48.04
N SER A 223 4.01 -21.78 -48.43
CA SER A 223 3.47 -21.83 -49.79
C SER A 223 2.70 -20.56 -50.16
N ASN A 224 1.94 -19.98 -49.22
CA ASN A 224 1.23 -18.72 -49.45
C ASN A 224 2.18 -17.52 -49.58
N LEU A 225 3.32 -17.53 -48.88
CA LEU A 225 4.36 -16.50 -48.99
C LEU A 225 5.16 -16.61 -50.29
N GLN A 226 5.31 -17.82 -50.85
CA GLN A 226 5.99 -18.06 -52.13
C GLN A 226 5.10 -17.81 -53.35
N ALA A 227 3.78 -17.72 -53.17
CA ALA A 227 2.80 -17.44 -54.22
C ALA A 227 2.48 -15.94 -54.40
N LEU A 228 3.12 -15.07 -53.62
CA LEU A 228 3.08 -13.61 -53.71
C LEU A 228 4.37 -13.08 -54.37
#